data_AF-A0A6C0LHQ0-F1
#
_entry.id   AF-A0A6C0LHQ0-F1
#
_cell.length_a   1.000
_cell.length_b   1.000
_cell.length_c   1.000
_cell.angle_alpha   90.00
_cell.angle_beta   90.00
_cell.angle_gamma   90.00
#
_symmetry.space_group_name_H-M   'P 1'
#
loop_
_entity.id
_entity.type
_entity.pdbx_description
1 polymer ?
#
loop_
_entity_poly.entity_id
_entity_poly.type
_entity_poly.pdbx_seq_one_letter_code
_entity_poly.pdbx_strand_id
1 'polypeptide(L)'
;MHIVLFVICLLLIYLIVYLLLYHNVNMIYKKNSINTTANHSHSSGHKCDVKSCGALDPVSDPRYNMQQIVKQSILLEEHLTNKNKRCRDCITKHFQHIIGLAEEAQMLATVKTNNYPLLAESVNIYNELFNEWFKNRNDESKIMEIADKLRIHRKKLIAIYFFDDDYDIKNFSKSSMG
;
A
#
# COMPACT_ATOMS: atom_id res chain seq x y z
N MET A 1 -24.94 -52.53 -36.92
CA MET A 1 -25.22 -52.21 -35.49
C MET A 1 -24.00 -51.66 -34.75
N HIS A 2 -22.82 -52.29 -34.79
CA HIS A 2 -21.65 -51.85 -34.02
C HIS A 2 -21.12 -50.43 -34.35
N ILE A 3 -21.13 -50.02 -35.62
CA ILE A 3 -20.69 -48.68 -36.03
C ILE A 3 -21.63 -47.59 -35.49
N VAL A 4 -22.94 -47.84 -35.53
CA VAL A 4 -23.95 -46.92 -35.00
C VAL A 4 -23.80 -46.77 -33.49
N LEU A 5 -23.55 -47.87 -32.77
CA LEU A 5 -23.29 -47.85 -31.33
C LEU A 5 -22.03 -47.03 -30.98
N PHE A 6 -20.96 -47.17 -31.78
CA PHE A 6 -19.72 -46.42 -31.58
C PHE A 6 -19.91 -44.91 -31.78
N VAL A 7 -20.67 -44.50 -32.80
CA VAL A 7 -20.98 -43.08 -33.03
C VAL A 7 -21.83 -42.50 -31.90
N ILE A 8 -22.80 -43.25 -31.37
CA ILE A 8 -23.60 -42.83 -30.21
C ILE A 8 -22.71 -42.63 -28.98
N CYS A 9 -21.75 -43.53 -28.73
CA CYS A 9 -20.79 -43.38 -27.63
C CYS A 9 -19.94 -42.12 -27.75
N LEU A 10 -19.46 -41.78 -28.96
CA LEU A 10 -18.67 -40.56 -29.17
C LEU A 10 -19.50 -39.29 -28.93
N LEU A 11 -20.76 -39.27 -29.35
CA LEU A 11 -21.67 -38.14 -29.11
C LEU A 11 -21.97 -37.97 -27.61
N LEU A 12 -22.12 -39.07 -26.87
CA LEU A 12 -22.30 -39.03 -25.41
C LEU A 12 -21.06 -38.50 -24.70
N ILE A 13 -19.86 -38.93 -25.10
CA ILE A 13 -18.60 -38.43 -24.53
C ILE A 13 -18.46 -36.93 -24.80
N TYR A 14 -18.73 -36.49 -26.03
CA TYR A 14 -18.69 -35.07 -26.39
C TYR A 14 -19.66 -34.24 -25.54
N LEU A 15 -20.90 -34.71 -25.35
CA LEU A 15 -21.89 -34.05 -24.51
C LEU A 15 -21.43 -33.92 -23.05
N ILE A 16 -20.84 -35.00 -22.50
CA ILE A 16 -20.33 -35.00 -21.12
C ILE A 16 -19.20 -33.98 -20.96
N VAL A 17 -18.23 -33.95 -21.89
CA VAL A 17 -17.13 -32.97 -21.86
C VAL A 17 -17.66 -31.54 -21.98
N TYR A 18 -18.62 -31.30 -22.86
CA TYR A 18 -19.24 -29.98 -23.02
C TYR A 18 -19.94 -29.52 -21.73
N LEU A 19 -20.70 -30.40 -21.08
CA LEU A 19 -21.38 -30.10 -19.81
C LEU A 19 -20.38 -29.81 -18.67
N LEU A 20 -19.28 -30.56 -18.59
CA LEU A 20 -18.23 -30.33 -17.59
C LEU A 20 -17.55 -28.97 -17.79
N LEU A 21 -17.23 -28.59 -19.02
CA LEU A 21 -16.64 -27.28 -19.33
C LEU A 21 -17.62 -26.14 -19.00
N TYR A 22 -18.89 -26.28 -19.38
CA TYR A 22 -19.93 -25.30 -19.09
C TYR A 22 -20.14 -25.09 -17.59
N HIS A 23 -20.17 -26.18 -16.81
CA HIS A 23 -20.31 -26.11 -15.35
C HIS A 23 -19.10 -25.43 -14.68
N ASN A 24 -17.88 -25.71 -15.14
CA ASN A 24 -16.66 -25.09 -14.61
C ASN A 24 -16.64 -23.57 -14.87
N VAL A 25 -17.01 -23.13 -16.08
CA VAL A 25 -17.06 -21.70 -16.42
C VAL A 25 -18.13 -20.97 -15.58
N ASN A 26 -19.32 -21.55 -15.43
CA ASN A 26 -20.38 -20.97 -14.59
C ASN A 26 -19.97 -20.88 -13.10
N MET A 27 -19.25 -21.87 -12.57
CA MET A 27 -18.73 -21.83 -11.21
C MET A 27 -17.72 -20.68 -11.01
N ILE A 28 -16.86 -20.42 -12.00
CA ILE A 28 -15.90 -19.30 -11.98
C ILE A 28 -16.66 -17.97 -12.03
N TYR A 29 -17.68 -17.85 -12.89
CA TYR A 29 -18.48 -16.63 -13.01
C TYR A 29 -19.28 -16.33 -11.74
N LYS A 30 -19.91 -17.35 -11.15
CA LYS A 30 -20.67 -17.23 -9.89
C LYS A 30 -19.77 -16.88 -8.70
N LYS A 31 -18.55 -17.43 -8.63
CA LYS A 31 -17.56 -17.09 -7.60
C LYS A 31 -17.15 -15.61 -7.68
N ASN A 32 -17.04 -15.05 -8.88
CA ASN A 32 -16.69 -13.64 -9.06
C ASN A 32 -17.87 -12.68 -8.74
N SER A 33 -19.12 -13.12 -8.95
CA SER A 33 -20.32 -12.32 -8.62
C SER A 33 -20.65 -12.26 -7.13
N ILE A 34 -20.19 -13.21 -6.31
CA ILE A 34 -20.47 -13.25 -4.85
C ILE A 34 -19.44 -12.41 -4.06
N ASN A 35 -18.24 -12.19 -4.61
CA ASN A 35 -17.18 -11.42 -3.92
C ASN A 35 -17.40 -9.89 -3.91
N THR A 36 -18.53 -9.39 -4.40
CA THR A 36 -18.83 -7.95 -4.46
C THR A 36 -19.81 -7.45 -3.40
N THR A 37 -20.31 -8.31 -2.51
CA THR A 37 -21.19 -7.91 -1.39
C THR A 37 -20.95 -8.76 -0.14
N ALA A 38 -19.92 -8.43 0.65
CA ALA A 38 -19.83 -8.86 2.05
C ALA A 38 -18.92 -7.92 2.84
N ASN A 39 -19.53 -6.86 3.37
CA ASN A 39 -19.06 -6.24 4.60
C ASN A 39 -19.20 -7.26 5.74
N HIS A 40 -18.15 -7.34 6.57
CA HIS A 40 -18.11 -7.76 7.96
C HIS A 40 -18.90 -9.01 8.43
N SER A 41 -18.11 -9.97 8.90
CA SER A 41 -18.25 -10.76 10.15
C SER A 41 -18.76 -12.21 10.09
N HIS A 42 -18.00 -13.02 10.84
CA HIS A 42 -18.23 -14.38 11.37
C HIS A 42 -18.17 -15.61 10.44
N SER A 43 -17.01 -16.27 10.47
CA SER A 43 -16.78 -17.62 9.98
C SER A 43 -17.04 -18.68 11.06
N SER A 44 -17.65 -19.82 10.68
CA SER A 44 -17.51 -21.10 11.38
C SER A 44 -17.43 -22.27 10.39
N GLY A 45 -16.28 -22.95 10.31
CA GLY A 45 -16.13 -24.15 9.44
C GLY A 45 -14.71 -24.65 9.10
N HIS A 46 -13.81 -24.72 10.08
CA HIS A 46 -12.59 -25.55 10.21
C HIS A 46 -11.70 -25.98 9.01
N LYS A 47 -10.43 -25.51 9.03
CA LYS A 47 -9.17 -26.31 9.02
C LYS A 47 -7.95 -25.38 9.17
N CYS A 48 -7.04 -25.70 10.12
CA CYS A 48 -5.89 -24.91 10.63
C CYS A 48 -6.28 -23.52 11.21
N ASP A 49 -6.31 -23.39 12.55
CA ASP A 49 -6.69 -22.13 13.21
C ASP A 49 -5.44 -21.26 13.45
N VAL A 50 -5.38 -20.09 12.78
CA VAL A 50 -4.31 -19.07 12.86
C VAL A 50 -4.28 -18.35 14.22
N LYS A 51 -5.18 -18.69 15.15
CA LYS A 51 -5.39 -18.05 16.46
C LYS A 51 -4.23 -18.04 17.48
N SER A 52 -3.03 -18.48 17.13
CA SER A 52 -1.83 -18.19 17.94
C SER A 52 -0.68 -17.53 17.16
N CYS A 53 -0.89 -17.17 15.89
CA CYS A 53 -0.06 -16.17 15.24
C CYS A 53 -0.79 -14.84 15.40
N GLY A 54 -0.23 -13.95 16.22
CA GLY A 54 -0.76 -12.60 16.45
C GLY A 54 -1.08 -11.90 15.13
N ALA A 55 -2.11 -11.04 15.15
CA ALA A 55 -2.62 -10.32 13.98
C ALA A 55 -1.47 -9.92 13.04
N LEU A 56 -1.40 -10.58 11.88
CA LEU A 56 -0.37 -10.29 10.89
C LEU A 56 -0.61 -8.88 10.38
N ASP A 57 0.43 -8.04 10.41
CA ASP A 57 0.38 -6.72 9.81
C ASP A 57 -0.02 -6.83 8.33
N PRO A 58 -0.88 -5.94 7.81
CA PRO A 58 -1.34 -5.97 6.42
C PRO A 58 -0.25 -5.44 5.46
N VAL A 59 0.91 -6.09 5.44
CA VAL A 59 2.11 -5.67 4.69
C VAL A 59 1.90 -5.61 3.17
N SER A 60 0.84 -6.22 2.65
CA SER A 60 0.47 -6.17 1.23
C SER A 60 -0.46 -5.02 0.87
N ASP A 61 -0.94 -4.24 1.85
CA ASP A 61 -1.75 -3.04 1.61
C ASP A 61 -0.83 -1.81 1.47
N PRO A 62 -0.86 -1.07 0.35
CA PRO A 62 -0.12 0.19 0.21
C PRO A 62 -0.32 1.17 1.38
N ARG A 63 -1.53 1.21 1.97
CA ARG A 63 -1.84 2.06 3.13
C ARG A 63 -0.95 1.74 4.33
N TYR A 64 -0.64 0.47 4.55
CA TYR A 64 0.25 0.06 5.64
C TYR A 64 1.63 0.70 5.49
N ASN A 65 2.21 0.65 4.30
CA ASN A 65 3.50 1.27 4.02
C ASN A 65 3.45 2.80 4.20
N MET A 66 2.38 3.45 3.75
CA MET A 66 2.19 4.89 3.97
C MET A 66 2.13 5.26 5.46
N GLN A 67 1.52 4.42 6.30
CA GLN A 67 1.54 4.61 7.76
C GLN A 67 2.94 4.41 8.35
N GLN A 68 3.74 3.46 7.84
CA GLN A 68 5.13 3.28 8.28
C GLN A 68 6.01 4.47 7.88
N ILE A 69 5.81 5.03 6.68
CA ILE A 69 6.48 6.26 6.22
C ILE A 69 6.25 7.41 7.19
N VAL A 70 5.01 7.60 7.67
CA VAL A 70 4.70 8.62 8.67
C VAL A 70 5.53 8.42 9.93
N LYS A 71 5.58 7.20 10.47
CA LYS A 71 6.35 6.87 11.68
C LYS A 71 7.83 7.16 11.49
N GLN A 72 8.41 6.71 10.38
CA GLN A 72 9.82 6.97 10.05
C GLN A 72 10.10 8.47 9.84
N SER A 73 9.15 9.22 9.28
CA SER A 73 9.26 10.67 9.08
C SER A 73 9.25 11.46 10.40
N ILE A 74 8.66 10.94 11.48
CA ILE A 74 8.74 11.56 12.82
C ILE A 74 10.16 11.43 13.37
N LEU A 75 10.73 10.23 13.30
CA LEU A 75 12.08 9.95 13.77
C LEU A 75 13.11 10.76 12.97
N LEU A 76 12.92 10.82 11.66
CA LEU A 76 13.78 11.63 10.79
C LEU A 76 13.72 13.12 11.12
N GLU A 77 12.53 13.68 11.38
CA GLU A 77 12.41 15.09 11.82
C GLU A 77 13.18 15.34 13.11
N GLU A 78 13.12 14.43 14.08
CA GLU A 78 13.89 14.57 15.31
C GLU A 78 15.40 14.58 15.03
N HIS A 79 15.89 13.68 14.18
CA HIS A 79 17.30 13.65 13.78
C HIS A 79 17.73 14.91 13.02
N LEU A 80 16.85 15.52 12.23
CA LEU A 80 17.15 16.75 11.50
C LEU A 80 17.12 17.98 12.43
N THR A 81 16.18 18.08 13.36
CA THR A 81 15.97 19.29 14.18
C THR A 81 16.81 19.31 15.46
N ASN A 82 17.11 18.15 16.06
CA ASN A 82 17.92 18.07 17.27
C ASN A 82 19.41 17.82 16.96
N LYS A 83 20.24 18.86 17.10
CA LYS A 83 21.69 18.80 16.86
C LYS A 83 22.40 17.66 17.63
N ASN A 84 21.97 17.37 18.85
CA ASN A 84 22.59 16.31 19.67
C ASN A 84 22.26 14.89 19.16
N LYS A 85 21.20 14.76 18.35
CA LYS A 85 20.77 13.49 17.74
C LYS A 85 21.08 13.44 16.25
N ARG A 86 21.69 14.48 15.66
CA ARG A 86 21.92 14.60 14.22
C ARG A 86 23.07 13.71 13.75
N CYS A 87 22.74 12.46 13.48
CA CYS A 87 23.68 11.47 12.96
C CYS A 87 23.47 11.31 11.45
N ARG A 88 24.52 11.56 10.66
CA ARG A 88 24.52 11.39 9.19
C ARG A 88 24.01 10.01 8.79
N ASP A 89 24.52 8.96 9.43
CA ASP A 89 24.21 7.60 9.05
C ASP A 89 22.76 7.23 9.42
N CYS A 90 22.25 7.72 10.54
CA CYS A 90 20.84 7.57 10.92
C CYS A 90 19.92 8.29 9.93
N ILE A 91 20.24 9.53 9.56
CA ILE A 91 19.45 10.32 8.61
C ILE A 91 19.40 9.62 7.25
N THR A 92 20.55 9.16 6.73
CA THR A 92 20.61 8.38 5.49
C THR A 92 19.73 7.13 5.57
N LYS A 93 19.82 6.37 6.67
CA LYS A 93 19.01 5.16 6.87
C LYS A 93 17.52 5.47 6.90
N HIS A 94 17.09 6.51 7.60
CA HIS A 94 15.68 6.89 7.64
C HIS A 94 15.15 7.33 6.27
N PHE A 95 15.90 8.16 5.53
CA PHE A 95 15.51 8.53 4.17
C PHE A 95 15.40 7.31 3.26
N GLN A 96 16.41 6.44 3.24
CA GLN A 96 16.40 5.24 2.41
C GLN A 96 15.24 4.30 2.77
N HIS A 97 14.94 4.15 4.06
CA HIS A 97 13.81 3.34 4.51
C HIS A 97 12.48 3.94 4.07
N ILE A 98 12.30 5.26 4.22
CA ILE A 98 11.09 5.95 3.77
C ILE A 98 10.90 5.82 2.25
N ILE A 99 11.97 6.06 1.47
CA ILE A 99 11.93 5.96 0.01
C ILE A 99 11.57 4.54 -0.41
N GLY A 100 12.21 3.52 0.18
CA GLY A 100 11.90 2.11 -0.12
C GLY A 100 10.44 1.76 0.18
N LEU A 101 9.89 2.21 1.32
CA LEU A 101 8.48 2.02 1.64
C LEU A 101 7.55 2.72 0.64
N ALA A 102 7.93 3.92 0.17
CA ALA A 102 7.12 4.69 -0.78
C ALA A 102 7.08 4.02 -2.16
N GLU A 103 8.24 3.56 -2.64
CA GLU A 103 8.37 2.83 -3.90
C GLU A 103 7.64 1.49 -3.84
N GLU A 104 7.74 0.76 -2.72
CA GLU A 104 7.00 -0.47 -2.49
C GLU A 104 5.48 -0.22 -2.45
N ALA A 105 5.02 0.82 -1.74
CA ALA A 105 3.60 1.19 -1.72
C ALA A 105 3.09 1.48 -3.14
N GLN A 106 3.89 2.16 -3.97
CA GLN A 106 3.54 2.45 -5.35
C GLN A 106 3.44 1.18 -6.19
N MET A 107 4.41 0.27 -6.01
CA MET A 107 4.42 -1.03 -6.67
C MET A 107 3.18 -1.85 -6.30
N LEU A 108 2.84 -1.94 -5.01
CA LEU A 108 1.68 -2.66 -4.51
C LEU A 108 0.35 -2.05 -5.01
N ALA A 109 0.30 -0.72 -5.17
CA ALA A 109 -0.88 -0.05 -5.72
C ALA A 109 -1.09 -0.35 -7.21
N THR A 110 -0.05 -0.74 -7.95
CA THR A 110 -0.08 -1.05 -9.39
C THR A 110 -0.77 0.05 -10.22
N VAL A 111 -1.84 -0.26 -10.96
CA VAL A 111 -2.64 0.70 -11.73
C VAL A 111 -3.59 1.54 -10.87
N LYS A 112 -3.77 1.17 -9.59
CA LYS A 112 -4.68 1.81 -8.64
C LYS A 112 -4.00 2.88 -7.79
N THR A 113 -2.87 3.43 -8.21
CA THR A 113 -2.17 4.51 -7.49
C THR A 113 -3.09 5.70 -7.18
N ASN A 114 -4.03 6.00 -8.06
CA ASN A 114 -5.01 7.08 -7.86
C ASN A 114 -5.96 6.86 -6.66
N ASN A 115 -6.08 5.63 -6.16
CA ASN A 115 -6.88 5.34 -4.98
C ASN A 115 -6.15 5.68 -3.66
N TYR A 116 -4.87 6.03 -3.74
CA TYR A 116 -4.02 6.34 -2.59
C TYR A 116 -3.47 7.77 -2.72
N PRO A 117 -4.15 8.77 -2.12
CA PRO A 117 -3.76 10.17 -2.26
C PRO A 117 -2.33 10.43 -1.80
N LEU A 118 -1.61 11.31 -2.50
CA LEU A 118 -0.20 11.65 -2.23
C LEU A 118 0.81 10.51 -2.36
N LEU A 119 0.42 9.30 -2.80
CA LEU A 119 1.35 8.17 -2.90
C LEU A 119 2.46 8.47 -3.91
N ALA A 120 2.10 8.77 -5.16
CA ALA A 120 3.08 9.08 -6.21
C ALA A 120 3.89 10.35 -5.90
N GLU A 121 3.24 11.36 -5.30
CA GLU A 121 3.89 12.59 -4.84
C GLU A 121 4.94 12.29 -3.76
N SER A 122 4.65 11.37 -2.83
CA SER A 122 5.56 11.01 -1.74
C SER A 122 6.88 10.43 -2.26
N VAL A 123 6.82 9.55 -3.28
CA VAL A 123 8.04 8.98 -3.89
C VAL A 123 8.97 10.11 -4.38
N ASN A 124 8.41 11.11 -5.06
CA ASN A 124 9.19 12.24 -5.56
C ASN A 124 9.71 13.13 -4.43
N ILE A 125 8.84 13.54 -3.50
CA ILE A 125 9.20 14.44 -2.40
C ILE A 125 10.33 13.86 -1.55
N TYR A 126 10.25 12.58 -1.15
CA TYR A 126 11.29 12.02 -0.29
C TYR A 126 12.64 11.86 -1.00
N ASN A 127 12.63 11.55 -2.29
CA ASN A 127 13.84 11.55 -3.11
C ASN A 127 14.44 12.96 -3.25
N GLU A 128 13.62 13.97 -3.49
CA GLU A 128 14.04 15.37 -3.56
C GLU A 128 14.66 15.85 -2.25
N LEU A 129 13.98 15.61 -1.12
CA LEU A 129 14.46 15.98 0.21
C LEU A 129 15.77 15.27 0.56
N PHE A 130 15.89 13.98 0.23
CA PHE A 130 17.13 13.24 0.47
C PHE A 130 18.29 13.81 -0.34
N ASN A 131 18.06 14.13 -1.62
CA ASN A 131 19.06 14.73 -2.49
C ASN A 131 19.45 16.14 -2.03
N GLU A 132 18.49 16.95 -1.60
CA GLU A 132 18.74 18.29 -1.06
C GLU A 132 19.55 18.21 0.24
N TRP A 133 19.18 17.28 1.14
CA TRP A 133 19.93 17.03 2.37
C TRP A 133 21.36 16.56 2.07
N PHE A 134 21.53 15.59 1.17
CA PHE A 134 22.84 15.00 0.89
C PHE A 134 23.85 16.04 0.40
N LYS A 135 23.39 16.98 -0.45
CA LYS A 135 24.20 18.10 -0.97
C LYS A 135 24.49 19.15 0.09
N ASN A 136 23.54 19.44 0.98
CA ASN A 136 23.58 20.56 1.91
C ASN A 136 23.72 20.14 3.40
N ARG A 137 24.19 18.92 3.68
CA ARG A 137 24.24 18.34 5.04
C ARG A 137 25.08 19.09 6.08
N ASN A 138 25.83 20.11 5.67
CA ASN A 138 26.62 20.98 6.54
C ASN A 138 26.02 22.38 6.71
N ASP A 139 24.95 22.71 5.96
CA ASP A 139 24.26 24.00 6.00
C ASP A 139 23.03 23.88 6.92
N GLU A 140 23.09 24.56 8.06
CA GLU A 140 22.02 24.54 9.06
C GLU A 140 20.70 25.10 8.52
N SER A 141 20.74 26.18 7.75
CA SER A 141 19.54 26.81 7.21
C SER A 141 18.84 25.85 6.26
N LYS A 142 19.61 25.15 5.43
CA LYS A 142 19.07 24.15 4.51
C LYS A 142 18.52 22.93 5.22
N ILE A 143 19.17 22.45 6.28
CA ILE A 143 18.67 21.34 7.10
C ILE A 143 17.31 21.69 7.72
N MET A 144 17.15 22.91 8.23
CA MET A 144 15.88 23.36 8.81
C MET A 144 14.78 23.49 7.73
N GLU A 145 15.11 24.01 6.55
CA GLU A 145 14.17 24.05 5.42
C GLU A 145 13.67 22.65 5.03
N ILE A 146 14.57 21.67 4.99
CA ILE A 146 14.24 20.26 4.70
C ILE A 146 13.35 19.67 5.80
N ALA A 147 13.66 19.95 7.08
CA ALA A 147 12.87 19.50 8.21
C ALA A 147 11.44 20.06 8.16
N ASP A 148 11.26 21.32 7.77
CA ASP A 148 9.94 21.93 7.62
C ASP A 148 9.15 21.33 6.45
N LYS A 149 9.78 21.12 5.30
CA LYS A 149 9.15 20.43 4.16
C LYS A 149 8.72 19.00 4.54
N LEU A 150 9.59 18.26 5.24
CA LEU A 150 9.30 16.93 5.76
C LEU A 150 8.10 16.96 6.73
N ARG A 151 8.07 17.92 7.66
CA ARG A 151 6.99 18.12 8.64
C ARG A 151 5.65 18.38 7.96
N ILE A 152 5.62 19.27 6.97
CA ILE A 152 4.42 19.61 6.20
C ILE A 152 3.90 18.36 5.47
N HIS A 153 4.78 17.65 4.76
CA HIS A 153 4.37 16.45 4.03
C HIS A 153 3.86 15.35 4.97
N ARG A 154 4.57 15.09 6.07
CA ARG A 154 4.14 14.10 7.07
C ARG A 154 2.75 14.44 7.63
N LYS A 155 2.48 15.71 7.98
CA LYS A 155 1.16 16.10 8.52
C LYS A 155 0.04 15.83 7.51
N LYS A 156 0.26 16.06 6.21
CA LYS A 156 -0.71 15.68 5.16
C LYS A 156 -0.95 14.17 5.14
N LEU A 157 0.13 13.38 5.21
CA LEU A 157 0.02 11.92 5.24
C LEU A 157 -0.73 11.41 6.48
N ILE A 158 -0.52 12.03 7.65
CA ILE A 158 -1.27 11.70 8.87
C ILE A 158 -2.77 11.89 8.65
N ALA A 159 -3.18 13.04 8.13
CA ALA A 159 -4.60 13.32 7.88
C ALA A 159 -5.26 12.25 6.99
N ILE A 160 -4.60 11.88 5.89
CA ILE A 160 -5.15 10.93 4.91
C ILE A 160 -5.10 9.49 5.42
N TYR A 161 -3.97 9.05 5.99
CA TYR A 161 -3.71 7.62 6.23
C TYR A 161 -3.99 7.15 7.66
N PHE A 162 -4.19 8.06 8.61
CA PHE A 162 -4.56 7.75 10.00
C PHE A 162 -5.95 8.23 10.39
N PHE A 163 -6.40 9.37 9.85
CA PHE A 163 -7.70 9.94 10.22
C PHE A 163 -8.76 9.78 9.12
N ASP A 164 -8.38 9.34 7.92
CA ASP A 164 -9.26 9.22 6.74
C ASP A 164 -10.04 10.53 6.47
N ASP A 165 -9.44 11.67 6.82
CA ASP A 165 -10.03 12.97 6.55
C ASP A 165 -9.99 13.21 5.03
N ASP A 166 -11.12 13.67 4.45
CA ASP A 166 -11.17 14.37 3.16
C ASP A 166 -10.51 15.75 3.33
N TYR A 167 -9.25 15.74 3.73
CA TYR A 167 -8.51 16.91 4.18
C TYR A 167 -8.29 17.82 2.97
N ASP A 168 -8.58 19.11 3.10
CA ASP A 168 -8.36 20.06 2.02
C ASP A 168 -6.85 20.29 1.82
N ILE A 169 -6.25 19.43 1.00
CA ILE A 169 -4.81 19.40 0.68
C ILE A 169 -4.34 20.77 0.16
N LYS A 170 -5.23 21.58 -0.42
CA LYS A 170 -4.92 22.88 -1.01
C LYS A 170 -4.79 24.01 0.01
N ASN A 171 -5.37 23.90 1.20
CA ASN A 171 -5.39 24.95 2.22
C ASN A 171 -4.48 24.69 3.45
N PHE A 172 -3.65 23.65 3.37
CA PHE A 172 -2.80 23.16 4.47
C PHE A 172 -1.85 24.21 5.09
N SER A 173 -1.34 25.16 4.30
CA SER A 173 -0.33 26.13 4.77
C SER A 173 -0.81 27.07 5.88
N LYS A 174 -2.13 27.27 6.04
CA LYS A 174 -2.69 28.16 7.06
C LYS A 174 -2.99 27.47 8.40
N SER A 175 -3.31 26.19 8.41
CA SER A 175 -3.68 25.44 9.63
C SER A 175 -2.47 24.82 10.35
N SER A 176 -1.34 24.64 9.64
CA SER A 176 -0.18 23.93 10.16
C SER A 176 0.86 24.79 10.90
N MET A 177 0.64 26.11 10.97
CA MET A 177 1.52 27.10 11.64
C MET A 177 1.32 27.22 13.16
N GLY A 178 0.59 26.28 13.77
CA GLY A 178 0.57 26.09 15.22
C GLY A 178 1.82 25.39 15.75
#